data_AF-E9SCP1-F1
#
_entry.id   AF-E9SCP1-F1
#
_cell.length_a   1.000
_cell.length_b   1.000
_cell.length_c   1.000
_cell.angle_alpha   90.00
_cell.angle_beta   90.00
_cell.angle_gamma   90.00
#
_symmetry.space_group_name_H-M   'P 1'
#
loop_
_entity.id
_entity.type
_entity.pdbx_description
1 polymer ?
#
loop_
_entity_poly.entity_id
_entity_poly.type
_entity_poly.pdbx_seq_one_letter_code
_entity_poly.pdbx_strand_id
1 'polypeptide(L)'
;MKINDESYILTNFEYALESKNIKPFFQPIVRTITGEVCAVETLARWEDPIRGLITPNVFIDILEKHDLIHKLDLFMFEEACRIYSEQLSDGKAPVSVSVNFSRIDFTHKCFVDKIISTANKYNIPPSVLCLEITESVMLDNTYLFRKIFDRLHEEGFKIWLDDFGSGYSSLSVIKEYDFDLIKIDMRFLSSMSIRSKKLIAGVINTAKSLGIHTLAEGAETQEHIDYLKEIGCEMIQGYYYFRPMDIKQFSVCCENNTLAAESREDSVYMDMIGTLNYLSADPIVDYSSNGSCAKDTDYIANKYPLAIMELNEGKFSFVYTNEAYRAKLSLLGFKDLEDTEAQINDTSKPFYSGTLSQMKNSEEADAPIRRNYIIGDKYYSLTIRYLATTGTRTMIALSLHVFLYDGIEDRHEEIDKYSRSLLYNFELVNIIDPHKKTTKQIYSNLDFDPDYGFYKLDEGVRLFAENELYTADKQRYLDFMSLDDLDKRIDKADGPFIQQPFRFRITSDRYEWRCARILRIPKAEGYEYMFSLQKFADTDLPMINCFYDHSNKTENYHE
;
A
#
# COMPACT_ATOMS: atom_id res chain seq x y z
N MET A 1 -15.89 -13.60 52.05
CA MET A 1 -16.77 -13.23 50.93
C MET A 1 -16.80 -14.30 49.83
N LYS A 2 -15.66 -14.90 49.41
CA LYS A 2 -15.58 -15.89 48.29
C LYS A 2 -16.46 -17.16 48.33
N ILE A 3 -16.74 -17.76 49.49
CA ILE A 3 -17.46 -19.07 49.55
C ILE A 3 -18.94 -18.96 49.13
N ASN A 4 -19.58 -17.81 49.36
CA ASN A 4 -21.00 -17.60 49.03
C ASN A 4 -21.24 -17.32 47.54
N ASP A 5 -20.19 -16.97 46.80
CA ASP A 5 -20.28 -16.74 45.36
C ASP A 5 -20.12 -18.07 44.61
N GLU A 6 -19.13 -18.89 44.98
CA GLU A 6 -18.89 -20.20 44.36
C GLU A 6 -20.10 -21.13 44.45
N SER A 7 -20.66 -21.33 45.64
CA SER A 7 -21.84 -22.18 45.83
C SER A 7 -23.06 -21.67 45.04
N TYR A 8 -23.23 -20.35 44.99
CA TYR A 8 -24.34 -19.73 44.28
C TYR A 8 -24.22 -19.93 42.77
N ILE A 9 -23.03 -19.68 42.20
CA ILE A 9 -22.77 -19.87 40.77
C ILE A 9 -23.06 -21.31 40.37
N LEU A 10 -22.49 -22.30 41.08
CA LEU A 10 -22.66 -23.72 40.75
C LEU A 10 -24.13 -24.17 40.82
N THR A 11 -24.88 -23.67 41.80
CA THR A 11 -26.29 -24.06 41.99
C THR A 11 -27.21 -23.46 40.93
N ASN A 12 -26.91 -22.25 40.44
CA ASN A 12 -27.80 -21.51 39.55
C ASN A 12 -27.37 -21.52 38.08
N PHE A 13 -26.17 -22.01 37.75
CA PHE A 13 -25.59 -21.92 36.41
C PHE A 13 -26.45 -22.59 35.33
N GLU A 14 -26.87 -23.85 35.52
CA GLU A 14 -27.68 -24.55 34.53
C GLU A 14 -29.03 -23.87 34.30
N TYR A 15 -29.70 -23.46 35.39
CA TYR A 15 -30.93 -22.67 35.31
C TYR A 15 -30.73 -21.35 34.58
N ALA A 16 -29.58 -20.68 34.79
CA ALA A 16 -29.27 -19.41 34.16
C ALA A 16 -29.03 -19.54 32.65
N LEU A 17 -28.45 -20.66 32.19
CA LEU A 17 -28.33 -20.99 30.76
C LEU A 17 -29.71 -21.26 30.15
N GLU A 18 -30.52 -22.14 30.76
CA GLU A 18 -31.85 -22.51 30.27
C GLU A 18 -32.81 -21.31 30.22
N SER A 19 -32.73 -20.44 31.23
CA SER A 19 -33.57 -19.25 31.33
C SER A 19 -33.06 -18.06 30.52
N LYS A 20 -31.92 -18.20 29.81
CA LYS A 20 -31.24 -17.12 29.09
C LYS A 20 -30.92 -15.89 29.95
N ASN A 21 -30.65 -16.10 31.23
CA ASN A 21 -30.15 -15.07 32.14
C ASN A 21 -28.67 -14.76 31.83
N ILE A 22 -27.94 -15.78 31.35
CA ILE A 22 -26.66 -15.58 30.68
C ILE A 22 -26.96 -15.26 29.22
N LYS A 23 -26.41 -14.14 28.72
CA LYS A 23 -26.66 -13.67 27.37
C LYS A 23 -25.40 -13.07 26.71
N PRO A 24 -25.34 -13.04 25.38
CA PRO A 24 -24.27 -12.38 24.65
C PRO A 24 -24.40 -10.86 24.68
N PHE A 25 -23.29 -10.21 25.00
CA PHE A 25 -23.01 -8.82 24.68
C PHE A 25 -21.99 -8.80 23.54
N PHE A 26 -22.04 -7.77 22.72
CA PHE A 26 -21.19 -7.63 21.54
C PHE A 26 -20.27 -6.43 21.72
N GLN A 27 -18.98 -6.62 21.51
CA GLN A 27 -18.02 -5.53 21.46
C GLN A 27 -17.46 -5.41 20.04
N PRO A 28 -17.77 -4.31 19.32
CA PRO A 28 -17.24 -4.08 17.97
C PRO A 28 -15.71 -4.04 17.93
N ILE A 29 -15.16 -4.65 16.89
CA ILE A 29 -13.76 -4.61 16.48
C ILE A 29 -13.68 -3.79 15.20
N VAL A 30 -12.79 -2.81 15.18
CA VAL A 30 -12.74 -1.77 14.16
C VAL A 30 -11.46 -1.86 13.33
N ARG A 31 -11.57 -1.77 12.01
CA ARG A 31 -10.44 -1.68 11.09
C ARG A 31 -9.72 -0.35 11.31
N THR A 32 -8.43 -0.40 11.61
CA THR A 32 -7.65 0.79 12.03
C THR A 32 -7.54 1.86 10.94
N ILE A 33 -7.50 1.45 9.67
CA ILE A 33 -7.33 2.36 8.55
C ILE A 33 -8.63 3.07 8.14
N THR A 34 -9.75 2.35 8.06
CA THR A 34 -11.05 2.88 7.61
C THR A 34 -11.92 3.38 8.76
N GLY A 35 -11.74 2.84 9.98
CA GLY A 35 -12.61 3.13 11.12
C GLY A 35 -13.94 2.38 11.08
N GLU A 36 -14.10 1.42 10.17
CA GLU A 36 -15.32 0.60 10.03
C GLU A 36 -15.24 -0.65 10.91
N VAL A 37 -16.41 -1.14 11.35
CA VAL A 37 -16.52 -2.37 12.14
C VAL A 37 -16.27 -3.56 11.21
N CYS A 38 -15.26 -4.37 11.52
CA CYS A 38 -14.87 -5.54 10.73
C CYS A 38 -15.22 -6.88 11.38
N ALA A 39 -15.39 -6.87 12.71
CA ALA A 39 -15.80 -8.03 13.49
C ALA A 39 -16.48 -7.59 14.80
N VAL A 40 -17.06 -8.55 15.52
CA VAL A 40 -17.60 -8.35 16.88
C VAL A 40 -17.16 -9.47 17.80
N GLU A 41 -16.74 -9.15 19.01
CA GLU A 41 -16.48 -10.14 20.05
C GLU A 41 -17.76 -10.41 20.87
N THR A 42 -18.04 -11.69 21.09
CA THR A 42 -19.17 -12.15 21.89
C THR A 42 -18.74 -12.38 23.34
N LEU A 43 -19.24 -11.54 24.24
CA LEU A 43 -18.89 -11.55 25.65
C LEU A 43 -20.06 -12.01 26.51
N ALA A 44 -19.83 -13.00 27.36
CA ALA A 44 -20.84 -13.46 28.32
C ALA A 44 -21.19 -12.39 29.35
N ARG A 45 -22.47 -12.20 29.63
CA ARG A 45 -22.97 -11.41 30.75
C ARG A 45 -24.09 -12.16 31.45
N TRP A 46 -23.99 -12.29 32.76
CA TRP A 46 -25.01 -12.96 33.56
C TRP A 46 -25.86 -11.91 34.26
N GLU A 47 -27.07 -11.68 33.74
CA GLU A 47 -28.08 -10.85 34.39
C GLU A 47 -28.91 -11.69 35.35
N ASP A 48 -28.45 -11.75 36.60
CA ASP A 48 -29.12 -12.53 37.62
C ASP A 48 -30.32 -11.78 38.22
N PRO A 49 -31.49 -12.42 38.36
CA PRO A 49 -32.69 -11.77 38.89
C PRO A 49 -32.56 -11.34 40.37
N ILE A 50 -31.65 -11.93 41.13
CA ILE A 50 -31.44 -11.66 42.56
C ILE A 50 -30.21 -10.77 42.77
N ARG A 51 -29.09 -11.09 42.10
CA ARG A 51 -27.79 -10.44 42.29
C ARG A 51 -27.48 -9.34 41.28
N GLY A 52 -28.35 -9.12 40.29
CA GLY A 52 -28.11 -8.18 39.20
C GLY A 52 -27.03 -8.68 38.26
N LEU A 53 -26.29 -7.76 37.63
CA LEU A 53 -25.25 -8.12 36.66
C LEU A 53 -24.04 -8.74 37.35
N ILE A 54 -23.79 -10.03 37.11
CA ILE A 54 -22.59 -10.76 37.52
C ILE A 54 -21.61 -10.73 36.35
N THR A 55 -20.41 -10.18 36.60
CA THR A 55 -19.36 -10.05 35.57
C THR A 55 -18.59 -11.37 35.36
N PRO A 56 -18.03 -11.60 34.15
CA PRO A 56 -17.28 -12.82 33.81
C PRO A 56 -16.23 -13.23 34.84
N ASN A 57 -15.49 -12.25 35.35
CA ASN A 57 -14.39 -12.43 36.31
C ASN A 57 -14.83 -13.10 37.63
N VAL A 58 -16.14 -13.13 37.91
CA VAL A 58 -16.70 -13.74 39.11
C VAL A 58 -17.04 -15.22 38.87
N PHE A 59 -17.48 -15.59 37.66
CA PHE A 59 -17.98 -16.94 37.39
C PHE A 59 -17.07 -17.79 36.48
N ILE A 60 -16.28 -17.21 35.58
CA ILE A 60 -15.40 -17.98 34.68
C ILE A 60 -14.43 -18.86 35.47
N ASP A 61 -13.63 -18.29 36.37
CA ASP A 61 -12.68 -19.05 37.21
C ASP A 61 -13.35 -20.21 37.98
N ILE A 62 -14.62 -20.01 38.38
CA ILE A 62 -15.40 -21.01 39.11
C ILE A 62 -15.84 -22.13 38.15
N LEU A 63 -16.34 -21.78 36.96
CA LEU A 63 -16.75 -22.77 35.97
C LEU A 63 -15.55 -23.58 35.45
N GLU A 64 -14.38 -22.96 35.27
CA GLU A 64 -13.16 -23.67 34.89
C GLU A 64 -12.70 -24.64 35.99
N LYS A 65 -12.67 -24.18 37.25
CA LYS A 65 -12.30 -25.00 38.41
C LYS A 65 -13.17 -26.25 38.56
N HIS A 66 -14.43 -26.18 38.14
CA HIS A 66 -15.41 -27.26 38.27
C HIS A 66 -15.73 -27.97 36.94
N ASP A 67 -14.94 -27.73 35.88
CA ASP A 67 -15.10 -28.36 34.56
C ASP A 67 -16.49 -28.14 33.93
N LEU A 68 -17.08 -26.97 34.16
CA LEU A 68 -18.39 -26.55 33.64
C LEU A 68 -18.29 -25.51 32.53
N ILE A 69 -17.10 -24.95 32.29
CA ILE A 69 -16.88 -23.85 31.33
C ILE A 69 -17.29 -24.22 29.90
N HIS A 70 -17.03 -25.46 29.47
CA HIS A 70 -17.44 -25.97 28.16
C HIS A 70 -18.95 -25.84 27.87
N LYS A 71 -19.80 -25.83 28.91
CA LYS A 71 -21.25 -25.62 28.74
C LYS A 71 -21.56 -24.16 28.42
N LEU A 72 -20.85 -23.23 29.07
CA LEU A 72 -20.97 -21.81 28.80
C LEU A 72 -20.48 -21.51 27.39
N ASP A 73 -19.28 -21.99 27.04
CA ASP A 73 -18.63 -21.63 25.77
C ASP A 73 -19.44 -22.16 24.57
N LEU A 74 -19.96 -23.39 24.66
CA LEU A 74 -20.88 -23.93 23.65
C LEU A 74 -22.21 -23.16 23.58
N PHE A 75 -22.77 -22.75 24.72
CA PHE A 75 -23.98 -21.95 24.75
C PHE A 75 -23.76 -20.57 24.10
N MET A 76 -22.65 -19.91 24.42
CA MET A 76 -22.29 -18.61 23.85
C MET A 76 -22.04 -18.71 22.35
N PHE A 77 -21.35 -19.76 21.90
CA PHE A 77 -21.14 -20.04 20.48
C PHE A 77 -22.44 -20.33 19.74
N GLU A 78 -23.35 -21.10 20.34
CA GLU A 78 -24.67 -21.38 19.78
C GLU A 78 -25.51 -20.11 19.67
N GLU A 79 -25.54 -19.25 20.70
CA GLU A 79 -26.25 -17.97 20.65
C GLU A 79 -25.63 -17.01 19.62
N ALA A 80 -24.30 -16.99 19.46
CA ALA A 80 -23.63 -16.23 18.40
C ALA A 80 -24.06 -16.72 17.00
N CYS A 81 -24.02 -18.04 16.76
CA CYS A 81 -24.47 -18.62 15.50
C CYS A 81 -25.96 -18.34 15.21
N ARG A 82 -26.82 -18.45 16.23
CA ARG A 82 -28.25 -18.15 16.11
C ARG A 82 -28.48 -16.69 15.71
N ILE A 83 -27.86 -15.76 16.42
CA ILE A 83 -28.01 -14.32 16.16
C ILE A 83 -27.46 -13.97 14.77
N TYR A 84 -26.32 -14.54 14.38
CA TYR A 84 -25.76 -14.34 13.05
C TYR A 84 -26.72 -14.83 11.94
N SER A 85 -27.30 -16.02 12.10
CA SER A 85 -28.27 -16.58 11.15
C SER A 85 -29.55 -15.74 11.05
N GLU A 86 -30.01 -15.19 12.17
CA GLU A 86 -31.14 -14.24 12.18
C GLU A 86 -30.82 -12.97 11.39
N GLN A 87 -29.64 -12.37 11.59
CA GLN A 87 -29.23 -11.20 10.80
C GLN A 87 -29.17 -11.51 9.30
N LEU A 88 -28.64 -12.67 8.90
CA LEU A 88 -28.64 -13.11 7.51
C LEU A 88 -30.06 -13.26 6.95
N SER A 89 -30.97 -13.86 7.73
CA SER A 89 -32.37 -14.08 7.34
C SER A 89 -33.14 -12.77 7.20
N ASP A 90 -32.77 -11.75 7.96
CA ASP A 90 -33.28 -10.38 7.85
C ASP A 90 -32.69 -9.59 6.67
N GLY A 91 -31.87 -10.24 5.83
CA GLY A 91 -31.25 -9.64 4.65
C GLY A 91 -30.07 -8.71 4.97
N LYS A 92 -29.51 -8.79 6.18
CA LYS A 92 -28.33 -8.01 6.57
C LYS A 92 -27.05 -8.77 6.19
N ALA A 93 -25.95 -8.03 6.11
CA ALA A 93 -24.60 -8.57 5.92
C ALA A 93 -23.79 -8.43 7.22
N PRO A 94 -23.93 -9.36 8.18
CA PRO A 94 -23.20 -9.29 9.45
C PRO A 94 -21.70 -9.50 9.25
N VAL A 95 -20.92 -8.73 10.02
CA VAL A 95 -19.45 -8.86 10.14
C VAL A 95 -19.07 -10.15 10.86
N SER A 96 -17.79 -10.55 10.81
CA SER A 96 -17.31 -11.75 11.49
C SER A 96 -17.58 -11.69 13.00
N VAL A 97 -17.81 -12.84 13.64
CA VAL A 97 -18.05 -12.94 15.08
C VAL A 97 -16.95 -13.78 15.74
N SER A 98 -16.38 -13.25 16.82
CA SER A 98 -15.42 -13.97 17.64
C SER A 98 -16.06 -14.45 18.95
N VAL A 99 -15.66 -15.64 19.38
CA VAL A 99 -16.14 -16.31 20.60
C VAL A 99 -14.96 -16.92 21.35
N ASN A 100 -14.89 -16.63 22.64
CA ASN A 100 -13.89 -17.16 23.55
C ASN A 100 -14.12 -18.64 23.90
N PHE A 101 -13.05 -19.42 23.91
CA PHE A 101 -13.03 -20.82 24.33
C PHE A 101 -11.95 -21.08 25.38
N SER A 102 -12.33 -21.73 26.48
CA SER A 102 -11.40 -22.14 27.51
C SER A 102 -10.54 -23.32 27.06
N ARG A 103 -9.36 -23.45 27.68
CA ARG A 103 -8.42 -24.56 27.47
C ARG A 103 -9.07 -25.93 27.67
N ILE A 104 -9.87 -26.05 28.72
CA ILE A 104 -10.38 -27.34 29.20
C ILE A 104 -11.37 -27.92 28.17
N ASP A 105 -12.01 -27.07 27.39
CA ASP A 105 -12.98 -27.45 26.37
C ASP A 105 -12.43 -28.41 25.33
N PHE A 106 -11.24 -28.14 24.82
CA PHE A 106 -10.59 -28.97 23.81
C PHE A 106 -10.11 -30.32 24.33
N THR A 107 -10.15 -30.53 25.65
CA THR A 107 -9.90 -31.84 26.27
C THR A 107 -11.17 -32.71 26.30
N HIS A 108 -12.35 -32.12 26.14
CA HIS A 108 -13.62 -32.84 26.09
C HIS A 108 -13.78 -33.58 24.77
N LYS A 109 -14.22 -34.84 24.87
CA LYS A 109 -14.52 -35.66 23.69
C LYS A 109 -15.63 -35.01 22.87
N CYS A 110 -15.46 -35.01 21.55
CA CYS A 110 -16.41 -34.46 20.59
C CYS A 110 -16.66 -32.95 20.71
N PHE A 111 -15.84 -32.18 21.44
CA PHE A 111 -16.04 -30.74 21.56
C PHE A 111 -15.97 -30.03 20.19
N VAL A 112 -14.94 -30.34 19.42
CA VAL A 112 -14.78 -29.84 18.04
C VAL A 112 -15.95 -30.27 17.14
N ASP A 113 -16.44 -31.51 17.29
CA ASP A 113 -17.62 -31.99 16.54
C ASP A 113 -18.86 -31.15 16.87
N LYS A 114 -19.03 -30.75 18.12
CA LYS A 114 -20.13 -29.88 18.55
C LYS A 114 -20.03 -28.50 17.90
N ILE A 115 -18.86 -27.87 17.92
CA ILE A 115 -18.63 -26.57 17.24
C ILE A 115 -19.03 -26.67 15.76
N ILE A 116 -18.50 -27.65 15.03
CA ILE A 116 -18.78 -27.86 13.61
C ILE A 116 -20.29 -28.11 13.40
N SER A 117 -20.90 -28.97 14.21
CA SER A 117 -22.33 -29.29 14.10
C SER A 117 -23.22 -28.08 14.39
N THR A 118 -22.83 -27.21 15.32
CA THR A 118 -23.58 -25.99 15.66
C THR A 118 -23.49 -24.97 14.53
N ALA A 119 -22.30 -24.72 13.96
CA ALA A 119 -22.16 -23.86 12.78
C ALA A 119 -23.03 -24.37 11.61
N ASN A 120 -23.00 -25.68 11.35
CA ASN A 120 -23.82 -26.33 10.32
C ASN A 120 -25.32 -26.24 10.62
N LYS A 121 -25.75 -26.41 11.87
CA LYS A 121 -27.16 -26.30 12.29
C LYS A 121 -27.76 -24.94 11.92
N TYR A 122 -26.98 -23.87 12.02
CA TYR A 122 -27.41 -22.51 11.69
C TYR A 122 -27.01 -22.06 10.27
N ASN A 123 -26.40 -22.93 9.47
CA ASN A 123 -25.87 -22.66 8.14
C ASN A 123 -24.90 -21.47 8.09
N ILE A 124 -24.03 -21.36 9.09
CA ILE A 124 -23.03 -20.29 9.16
C ILE A 124 -21.74 -20.74 8.47
N PRO A 125 -21.21 -19.97 7.50
CA PRO A 125 -19.89 -20.26 6.92
C PRO A 125 -18.80 -20.19 8.00
N PRO A 126 -17.99 -21.25 8.22
CA PRO A 126 -16.96 -21.24 9.27
C PRO A 126 -15.97 -20.06 9.18
N SER A 127 -15.71 -19.56 7.97
CA SER A 127 -14.81 -18.42 7.71
C SER A 127 -15.24 -17.06 8.28
N VAL A 128 -16.42 -16.97 8.91
CA VAL A 128 -16.90 -15.77 9.64
C VAL A 128 -16.91 -15.98 11.15
N LEU A 129 -16.58 -17.19 11.61
CA LEU A 129 -16.53 -17.59 13.02
C LEU A 129 -15.07 -17.64 13.45
N CYS A 130 -14.70 -16.73 14.35
CA CYS A 130 -13.36 -16.64 14.91
C CYS A 130 -13.34 -17.27 16.31
N LEU A 131 -12.51 -18.28 16.51
CA LEU A 131 -12.39 -18.99 17.78
C LEU A 131 -11.22 -18.37 18.55
N GLU A 132 -11.50 -17.68 19.65
CA GLU A 132 -10.48 -17.06 20.49
C GLU A 132 -10.00 -18.05 21.55
N ILE A 133 -8.68 -18.24 21.62
CA ILE A 133 -8.05 -19.22 22.49
C ILE A 133 -6.90 -18.55 23.23
N THR A 134 -6.86 -18.64 24.56
CA THR A 134 -5.85 -17.98 25.39
C THR A 134 -4.46 -18.64 25.33
N GLU A 135 -3.39 -17.89 25.59
CA GLU A 135 -1.99 -18.41 25.58
C GLU A 135 -1.79 -19.62 26.53
N SER A 136 -2.45 -19.60 27.69
CA SER A 136 -2.33 -20.62 28.74
C SER A 136 -2.73 -22.04 28.29
N VAL A 137 -3.37 -22.16 27.12
CA VAL A 137 -3.90 -23.38 26.50
C VAL A 137 -2.80 -24.32 25.99
N MET A 138 -1.64 -23.79 25.60
CA MET A 138 -0.81 -24.44 24.56
C MET A 138 0.41 -25.24 25.05
N LEU A 139 0.67 -25.32 26.36
CA LEU A 139 1.94 -25.86 26.90
C LEU A 139 1.93 -27.35 27.27
N ASP A 140 0.76 -27.98 27.42
CA ASP A 140 0.68 -29.29 28.09
C ASP A 140 0.45 -30.51 27.16
N ASN A 141 0.06 -30.34 25.89
CA ASN A 141 -0.06 -31.46 24.92
C ASN A 141 -0.02 -31.01 23.44
N THR A 142 1.16 -30.59 22.98
CA THR A 142 1.36 -29.97 21.65
C THR A 142 0.81 -30.79 20.47
N TYR A 143 0.91 -32.13 20.51
CA TYR A 143 0.47 -32.96 19.38
C TYR A 143 -1.05 -33.01 19.21
N LEU A 144 -1.79 -33.11 20.31
CA LEU A 144 -3.26 -33.14 20.26
C LEU A 144 -3.80 -31.79 19.79
N PHE A 145 -3.27 -30.69 20.32
CA PHE A 145 -3.73 -29.34 19.97
C PHE A 145 -3.43 -28.99 18.51
N ARG A 146 -2.28 -29.39 17.96
CA ARG A 146 -2.01 -29.20 16.53
C ARG A 146 -3.06 -29.88 15.64
N LYS A 147 -3.43 -31.13 15.93
CA LYS A 147 -4.50 -31.81 15.18
C LYS A 147 -5.85 -31.13 15.27
N ILE A 148 -6.14 -30.51 16.42
CA ILE A 148 -7.38 -29.76 16.61
C ILE A 148 -7.35 -28.49 15.75
N PHE A 149 -6.23 -27.77 15.74
CA PHE A 149 -6.03 -26.58 14.91
C PHE A 149 -6.15 -26.91 13.43
N ASP A 150 -5.37 -27.89 12.94
CA ASP A 150 -5.40 -28.34 11.55
C ASP A 150 -6.84 -28.69 11.13
N ARG A 151 -7.57 -29.40 11.99
CA ARG A 151 -8.97 -29.78 11.73
C ARG A 151 -9.91 -28.58 11.68
N LEU A 152 -9.76 -27.62 12.59
CA LEU A 152 -10.60 -26.41 12.59
C LEU A 152 -10.33 -25.55 11.35
N HIS A 153 -9.07 -25.43 10.92
CA HIS A 153 -8.69 -24.76 9.69
C HIS A 153 -9.18 -25.49 8.43
N GLU A 154 -9.12 -26.83 8.39
CA GLU A 154 -9.68 -27.64 7.31
C GLU A 154 -11.19 -27.43 7.13
N GLU A 155 -11.91 -27.21 8.23
CA GLU A 155 -13.34 -26.85 8.21
C GLU A 155 -13.57 -25.36 7.89
N GLY A 156 -12.51 -24.54 7.87
CA GLY A 156 -12.53 -23.13 7.49
C GLY A 156 -12.76 -22.14 8.64
N PHE A 157 -12.63 -22.55 9.89
CA PHE A 157 -12.65 -21.63 11.04
C PHE A 157 -11.39 -20.78 11.09
N LYS A 158 -11.50 -19.54 11.60
CA LYS A 158 -10.34 -18.73 11.98
C LYS A 158 -10.03 -18.94 13.46
N ILE A 159 -8.75 -18.98 13.82
CA ILE A 159 -8.30 -19.17 15.20
C ILE A 159 -7.48 -17.95 15.64
N TRP A 160 -7.91 -17.32 16.71
CA TRP A 160 -7.30 -16.10 17.25
C TRP A 160 -6.62 -16.42 18.58
N LEU A 161 -5.39 -15.96 18.75
CA LEU A 161 -4.67 -16.05 20.02
C LEU A 161 -5.04 -14.87 20.90
N ASP A 162 -5.70 -15.16 22.02
CA ASP A 162 -6.09 -14.16 23.00
C ASP A 162 -5.04 -13.97 24.11
N ASP A 163 -5.08 -12.80 24.76
CA ASP A 163 -4.22 -12.45 25.90
C ASP A 163 -2.70 -12.59 25.62
N PHE A 164 -2.26 -12.27 24.39
CA PHE A 164 -0.85 -12.43 23.99
C PHE A 164 0.09 -11.63 24.91
N GLY A 165 1.07 -12.32 25.51
CA GLY A 165 2.07 -11.69 26.37
C GLY A 165 1.75 -11.72 27.87
N SER A 166 0.58 -12.26 28.25
CA SER A 166 0.22 -12.47 29.66
C SER A 166 0.88 -13.72 30.27
N GLY A 167 1.34 -14.67 29.42
CA GLY A 167 1.97 -15.93 29.83
C GLY A 167 3.50 -15.96 29.72
N TYR A 168 4.08 -17.12 30.06
CA TYR A 168 5.54 -17.31 30.16
C TYR A 168 6.24 -17.60 28.80
N SER A 169 5.53 -17.82 27.68
CA SER A 169 6.18 -18.25 26.42
C SER A 169 5.41 -17.92 25.12
N SER A 170 4.82 -16.73 25.03
CA SER A 170 3.95 -16.31 23.91
C SER A 170 4.60 -16.45 22.52
N LEU A 171 5.91 -16.19 22.44
CA LEU A 171 6.67 -16.32 21.17
C LEU A 171 6.86 -17.78 20.73
N SER A 172 6.95 -18.72 21.67
CA SER A 172 7.04 -20.15 21.33
C SER A 172 5.71 -20.65 20.78
N VAL A 173 4.60 -20.17 21.35
CA VAL A 173 3.23 -20.53 20.96
C VAL A 173 2.95 -20.12 19.52
N ILE A 174 3.16 -18.85 19.15
CA ILE A 174 2.92 -18.38 17.77
C ILE A 174 3.84 -19.01 16.72
N LYS A 175 4.95 -19.64 17.14
CA LYS A 175 5.84 -20.40 16.26
C LYS A 175 5.35 -21.83 16.03
N GLU A 176 4.66 -22.41 17.01
CA GLU A 176 4.29 -23.83 17.01
C GLU A 176 2.90 -24.12 16.46
N TYR A 177 2.03 -23.11 16.41
CA TYR A 177 0.65 -23.21 15.96
C TYR A 177 0.37 -22.14 14.92
N ASP A 178 -0.46 -22.49 13.94
CA ASP A 178 -0.92 -21.57 12.92
C ASP A 178 -2.07 -20.74 13.51
N PHE A 179 -1.87 -19.44 13.71
CA PHE A 179 -2.91 -18.55 14.21
C PHE A 179 -3.21 -17.53 13.12
N ASP A 180 -4.49 -17.28 12.87
CA ASP A 180 -4.91 -16.27 11.92
C ASP A 180 -4.64 -14.86 12.46
N LEU A 181 -4.74 -14.68 13.79
CA LEU A 181 -4.64 -13.36 14.42
C LEU A 181 -4.12 -13.46 15.86
N ILE A 182 -3.36 -12.44 16.29
CA ILE A 182 -3.02 -12.23 17.70
C ILE A 182 -3.73 -11.00 18.28
N LYS A 183 -4.26 -11.14 19.51
CA LYS A 183 -4.88 -10.07 20.30
C LYS A 183 -3.85 -9.54 21.30
N ILE A 184 -3.52 -8.26 21.21
CA ILE A 184 -2.43 -7.59 21.95
C ILE A 184 -3.05 -6.71 23.03
N ASP A 185 -2.84 -7.04 24.31
CA ASP A 185 -3.35 -6.28 25.45
C ASP A 185 -2.67 -4.89 25.53
N MET A 186 -3.47 -3.81 25.47
CA MET A 186 -2.97 -2.43 25.57
C MET A 186 -2.38 -2.07 26.92
N ARG A 187 -2.43 -2.94 27.94
CA ARG A 187 -1.59 -2.82 29.15
C ARG A 187 -0.11 -2.67 28.82
N PHE A 188 0.37 -3.28 27.73
CA PHE A 188 1.73 -3.06 27.21
C PHE A 188 2.00 -1.58 26.80
N LEU A 189 0.95 -0.86 26.39
CA LEU A 189 0.99 0.54 25.98
C LEU A 189 0.56 1.54 27.06
N SER A 190 0.19 1.07 28.25
CA SER A 190 -0.46 1.88 29.31
C SER A 190 0.23 3.22 29.67
N SER A 191 1.55 3.34 29.46
CA SER A 191 2.31 4.56 29.76
C SER A 191 2.60 5.47 28.55
N MET A 192 2.27 5.03 27.32
CA MET A 192 2.72 5.63 26.04
C MET A 192 4.22 5.97 25.99
N SER A 193 5.03 5.36 26.86
CA SER A 193 6.47 5.60 26.95
C SER A 193 7.17 5.09 25.69
N ILE A 194 8.36 5.64 25.40
CA ILE A 194 9.20 5.17 24.29
C ILE A 194 9.43 3.64 24.37
N ARG A 195 9.59 3.11 25.59
CA ARG A 195 9.77 1.67 25.81
C ARG A 195 8.51 0.87 25.48
N SER A 196 7.35 1.31 25.94
CA SER A 196 6.05 0.69 25.63
C SER A 196 5.77 0.70 24.13
N LYS A 197 5.98 1.85 23.47
CA LYS A 197 5.86 2.01 22.02
C LYS A 197 6.75 1.00 21.28
N LYS A 198 8.06 0.95 21.61
CA LYS A 198 8.99 -0.01 21.02
C LYS A 198 8.60 -1.48 21.24
N LEU A 199 8.05 -1.81 22.40
CA LEU A 199 7.61 -3.18 22.70
C LEU A 199 6.48 -3.60 21.77
N ILE A 200 5.41 -2.80 21.67
CA ILE A 200 4.25 -3.12 20.80
C ILE A 200 4.66 -3.17 19.34
N ALA A 201 5.49 -2.21 18.88
CA ALA A 201 6.03 -2.26 17.53
C ALA A 201 6.82 -3.56 17.26
N GLY A 202 7.60 -4.03 18.23
CA GLY A 202 8.29 -5.32 18.15
C GLY A 202 7.37 -6.52 18.00
N VAL A 203 6.28 -6.54 18.78
CA VAL A 203 5.26 -7.61 18.72
C VAL A 203 4.57 -7.61 17.35
N ILE A 204 4.09 -6.44 16.89
CA ILE A 204 3.43 -6.33 15.59
C ILE A 204 4.37 -6.73 14.47
N ASN A 205 5.61 -6.22 14.44
CA ASN A 205 6.59 -6.60 13.44
C ASN A 205 6.83 -8.12 13.39
N THR A 206 6.87 -8.77 14.56
CA THR A 206 7.04 -10.23 14.65
C THR A 206 5.84 -10.96 14.08
N ALA A 207 4.61 -10.57 14.45
CA ALA A 207 3.38 -11.17 13.95
C ALA A 207 3.27 -11.05 12.41
N LYS A 208 3.50 -9.85 11.87
CA LYS A 208 3.49 -9.60 10.42
C LYS A 208 4.53 -10.42 9.68
N SER A 209 5.73 -10.57 10.25
CA SER A 209 6.80 -11.37 9.65
C SER A 209 6.48 -12.87 9.61
N LEU A 210 5.53 -13.32 10.44
CA LEU A 210 4.99 -14.69 10.44
C LEU A 210 3.71 -14.82 9.61
N GLY A 211 3.22 -13.74 8.99
CA GLY A 211 1.95 -13.73 8.25
C GLY A 211 0.70 -13.72 9.14
N ILE A 212 0.84 -13.36 10.42
CA ILE A 212 -0.27 -13.37 11.39
C ILE A 212 -0.88 -11.97 11.53
N HIS A 213 -2.20 -11.90 11.53
CA HIS A 213 -2.92 -10.63 11.68
C HIS A 213 -2.83 -10.07 13.11
N THR A 214 -3.05 -8.76 13.29
CA THR A 214 -2.95 -8.10 14.61
C THR A 214 -4.19 -7.30 15.01
N LEU A 215 -4.66 -7.55 16.24
CA LEU A 215 -5.69 -6.78 16.94
C LEU A 215 -5.12 -6.21 18.23
N ALA A 216 -5.30 -4.91 18.49
CA ALA A 216 -5.00 -4.32 19.79
C ALA A 216 -6.25 -4.14 20.64
N GLU A 217 -6.20 -4.56 21.91
CA GLU A 217 -7.34 -4.59 22.82
C GLU A 217 -7.20 -3.64 24.00
N GLY A 218 -8.25 -2.89 24.30
CA GLY A 218 -8.24 -1.89 25.38
C GLY A 218 -7.70 -0.54 24.92
N ALA A 219 -7.88 -0.17 23.65
CA ALA A 219 -7.59 1.19 23.19
C ALA A 219 -8.64 2.18 23.73
N GLU A 220 -8.20 3.20 24.48
CA GLU A 220 -9.09 4.15 25.16
C GLU A 220 -8.91 5.61 24.72
N THR A 221 -7.82 5.94 24.01
CA THR A 221 -7.47 7.33 23.65
C THR A 221 -7.15 7.48 22.17
N GLN A 222 -7.32 8.67 21.62
CA GLN A 222 -6.91 8.99 20.24
C GLN A 222 -5.42 8.70 20.03
N GLU A 223 -4.57 8.99 21.01
CA GLU A 223 -3.14 8.75 20.92
C GLU A 223 -2.81 7.26 20.72
N HIS A 224 -3.60 6.36 21.32
CA HIS A 224 -3.47 4.92 21.08
C HIS A 224 -3.79 4.59 19.62
N ILE A 225 -4.89 5.13 19.09
CA ILE A 225 -5.34 4.86 17.71
C ILE A 225 -4.30 5.34 16.70
N ASP A 226 -3.84 6.58 16.86
CA ASP A 226 -2.88 7.19 15.94
C ASP A 226 -1.57 6.38 15.92
N TYR A 227 -1.08 5.96 17.09
CA TYR A 227 0.13 5.17 17.18
C TYR A 227 -0.04 3.75 16.62
N LEU A 228 -1.16 3.07 16.91
CA LEU A 228 -1.45 1.74 16.37
C LEU A 228 -1.60 1.76 14.84
N LYS A 229 -2.22 2.82 14.30
CA LYS A 229 -2.30 3.08 12.84
C LYS A 229 -0.92 3.34 12.23
N GLU A 230 -0.07 4.09 12.92
CA GLU A 230 1.29 4.39 12.47
C GLU A 230 2.13 3.11 12.31
N ILE A 231 2.03 2.18 13.25
CA ILE A 231 2.84 0.95 13.26
C ILE A 231 2.21 -0.24 12.51
N GLY A 232 1.05 -0.05 11.89
CA GLY A 232 0.38 -1.07 11.06
C GLY A 232 -0.38 -2.14 11.85
N CYS A 233 -0.88 -1.81 13.04
CA CYS A 233 -1.91 -2.63 13.67
C CYS A 233 -3.19 -2.56 12.82
N GLU A 234 -3.84 -3.70 12.59
CA GLU A 234 -4.91 -3.80 11.58
C GLU A 234 -6.29 -3.54 12.15
N MET A 235 -6.49 -4.02 13.37
CA MET A 235 -7.76 -4.03 14.04
C MET A 235 -7.58 -3.49 15.45
N ILE A 236 -8.59 -2.79 15.94
CA ILE A 236 -8.60 -2.21 17.28
C ILE A 236 -9.93 -2.52 17.95
N GLN A 237 -9.86 -2.90 19.22
CA GLN A 237 -11.00 -3.04 20.10
C GLN A 237 -10.75 -2.23 21.38
N GLY A 238 -11.75 -1.49 21.84
CA GLY A 238 -11.63 -0.73 23.08
C GLY A 238 -12.65 0.37 23.24
N TYR A 239 -12.68 0.95 24.44
CA TYR A 239 -13.69 1.94 24.84
C TYR A 239 -13.57 3.28 24.12
N TYR A 240 -12.45 3.53 23.43
CA TYR A 240 -12.35 4.67 22.51
C TYR A 240 -13.47 4.63 21.46
N TYR A 241 -13.72 3.45 20.89
CA TYR A 241 -14.79 3.24 19.91
C TYR A 241 -16.09 2.86 20.62
N PHE A 242 -16.14 1.66 21.22
CA PHE A 242 -17.37 1.08 21.73
C PHE A 242 -17.12 0.25 22.99
N ARG A 243 -18.09 0.33 23.91
CA ARG A 243 -18.19 -0.60 25.04
C ARG A 243 -18.99 -1.84 24.62
N PRO A 244 -18.84 -2.99 25.31
CA PRO A 244 -19.74 -4.12 25.17
C PRO A 244 -21.20 -3.68 25.30
N MET A 245 -22.03 -4.07 24.36
CA MET A 245 -23.44 -3.67 24.30
C MET A 245 -24.34 -4.87 24.06
N ASP A 246 -25.59 -4.81 24.51
CA ASP A 246 -26.54 -5.88 24.22
C ASP A 246 -27.00 -5.86 22.74
N ILE A 247 -27.68 -6.92 22.30
CA ILE A 247 -28.14 -7.03 20.90
C ILE A 247 -29.08 -5.89 20.47
N LYS A 248 -29.86 -5.31 21.39
CA LYS A 248 -30.80 -4.23 21.06
C LYS A 248 -30.03 -2.95 20.80
N GLN A 249 -29.09 -2.62 21.68
CA GLN A 249 -28.19 -1.49 21.52
C GLN A 249 -27.36 -1.63 20.25
N PHE A 250 -26.80 -2.81 20.00
CA PHE A 250 -26.04 -3.11 18.79
C PHE A 250 -26.87 -2.87 17.53
N SER A 251 -28.09 -3.41 17.48
CA SER A 251 -28.99 -3.25 16.33
C SER A 251 -29.32 -1.78 16.06
N VAL A 252 -29.60 -1.00 17.11
CA VAL A 252 -29.88 0.44 16.99
C VAL A 252 -28.67 1.21 16.47
N CYS A 253 -27.46 0.87 16.90
CA CYS A 253 -26.23 1.51 16.43
C CYS A 253 -25.95 1.20 14.95
N CYS A 254 -26.27 -0.01 14.49
CA CYS A 254 -26.21 -0.37 13.07
C CYS A 254 -27.27 0.37 12.23
N GLU A 255 -28.53 0.41 12.69
CA GLU A 255 -29.64 1.07 11.97
C GLU A 255 -29.43 2.58 11.80
N ASN A 256 -28.83 3.23 12.79
CA ASN A 256 -28.56 4.67 12.75
C ASN A 256 -27.25 5.03 12.01
N ASN A 257 -26.60 4.08 11.33
CA ASN A 257 -25.27 4.25 10.71
C ASN A 257 -24.21 4.84 11.65
N THR A 258 -24.36 4.63 12.97
CA THR A 258 -23.34 4.99 13.95
C THR A 258 -22.21 3.96 13.97
N LEU A 259 -22.52 2.72 13.58
CA LEU A 259 -21.58 1.65 13.25
C LEU A 259 -21.59 1.44 11.74
N ALA A 260 -20.66 2.07 11.02
CA ALA A 260 -20.41 1.67 9.64
C ALA A 260 -19.76 0.28 9.66
N ALA A 261 -20.42 -0.71 9.08
CA ALA A 261 -19.95 -2.08 9.01
C ALA A 261 -19.23 -2.31 7.69
N GLU A 262 -18.07 -2.95 7.77
CA GLU A 262 -17.31 -3.38 6.62
C GLU A 262 -18.06 -4.49 5.87
N SER A 263 -18.14 -4.38 4.54
CA SER A 263 -18.76 -5.43 3.74
C SER A 263 -17.88 -6.68 3.68
N ARG A 264 -18.45 -7.83 3.30
CA ARG A 264 -17.65 -9.06 3.16
C ARG A 264 -16.57 -8.94 2.08
N GLU A 265 -16.86 -8.19 1.03
CA GLU A 265 -15.92 -7.92 -0.06
C GLU A 265 -14.77 -7.02 0.43
N ASP A 266 -15.09 -5.96 1.18
CA ASP A 266 -14.10 -5.07 1.78
C ASP A 266 -13.23 -5.80 2.82
N SER A 267 -13.83 -6.72 3.60
CA SER A 267 -13.13 -7.54 4.59
C SER A 267 -11.97 -8.31 3.97
N VAL A 268 -12.20 -9.00 2.84
CA VAL A 268 -11.13 -9.71 2.11
C VAL A 268 -10.10 -8.73 1.57
N TYR A 269 -10.58 -7.61 1.02
CA TYR A 269 -9.74 -6.60 0.41
C TYR A 269 -8.78 -5.94 1.42
N MET A 270 -9.20 -5.66 2.65
CA MET A 270 -8.28 -5.09 3.66
C MET A 270 -7.60 -6.10 4.59
N ASP A 271 -8.01 -7.36 4.61
CA ASP A 271 -7.17 -8.43 5.19
C ASP A 271 -5.84 -8.47 4.41
N MET A 272 -5.87 -8.28 3.09
CA MET A 272 -4.65 -8.19 2.27
C MET A 272 -3.75 -7.00 2.65
N ILE A 273 -4.32 -5.82 2.96
CA ILE A 273 -3.54 -4.69 3.50
C ILE A 273 -2.93 -5.07 4.84
N GLY A 274 -3.72 -5.77 5.66
CA GLY A 274 -3.31 -6.28 6.95
C GLY A 274 -1.99 -7.03 6.91
N THR A 275 -1.70 -7.76 5.83
CA THR A 275 -0.45 -8.51 5.70
C THR A 275 0.81 -7.62 5.60
N LEU A 276 0.68 -6.34 5.27
CA LEU A 276 1.81 -5.45 5.11
C LEU A 276 2.53 -5.19 6.44
N ASN A 277 3.85 -5.30 6.42
CA ASN A 277 4.70 -5.01 7.57
C ASN A 277 5.29 -3.60 7.47
N TYR A 278 4.61 -2.63 8.07
CA TYR A 278 4.99 -1.20 8.04
C TYR A 278 6.34 -0.95 8.72
N LEU A 279 6.77 -1.88 9.57
CA LEU A 279 7.96 -1.78 10.41
C LEU A 279 9.17 -2.51 9.83
N SER A 280 9.00 -3.24 8.73
CA SER A 280 10.09 -3.95 8.07
C SER A 280 11.07 -3.01 7.36
N ALA A 281 12.27 -3.52 7.07
CA ALA A 281 13.29 -2.77 6.35
C ALA A 281 12.91 -2.47 4.88
N ASP A 282 11.97 -3.23 4.34
CA ASP A 282 11.33 -2.96 3.06
C ASP A 282 9.83 -3.32 3.17
N PRO A 283 8.96 -2.36 3.54
CA PRO A 283 7.53 -2.59 3.79
C PRO A 283 6.75 -3.17 2.61
N ILE A 284 7.38 -3.23 1.43
CA ILE A 284 6.77 -3.67 0.19
C ILE A 284 7.19 -5.11 -0.15
N VAL A 285 8.23 -5.67 0.48
CA VAL A 285 8.66 -7.06 0.22
C VAL A 285 7.81 -8.06 1.04
N ASP A 286 7.43 -9.16 0.40
CA ASP A 286 6.72 -10.25 1.06
C ASP A 286 7.71 -11.08 1.87
N TYR A 287 7.49 -11.20 3.18
CA TYR A 287 8.32 -12.03 4.05
C TYR A 287 7.74 -13.44 4.23
N SER A 288 6.56 -13.74 3.68
CA SER A 288 5.93 -15.06 3.75
C SER A 288 6.59 -16.10 2.83
N SER A 289 7.39 -15.67 1.85
CA SER A 289 8.10 -16.55 0.92
C SER A 289 9.61 -16.30 0.90
N ASN A 290 10.35 -17.27 1.45
CA ASN A 290 11.81 -17.44 1.48
C ASN A 290 12.61 -16.63 2.52
N GLY A 291 13.22 -17.41 3.42
CA GLY A 291 14.15 -16.95 4.44
C GLY A 291 15.41 -16.33 3.86
N SER A 292 15.60 -15.05 4.14
CA SER A 292 16.88 -14.37 4.07
C SER A 292 16.95 -13.41 5.25
N CYS A 293 17.71 -13.80 6.27
CA CYS A 293 18.03 -12.95 7.42
C CYS A 293 18.75 -11.68 6.93
N ALA A 294 18.07 -10.54 7.01
CA ALA A 294 18.72 -9.24 7.02
C ALA A 294 19.42 -9.06 8.38
N LYS A 295 20.73 -8.78 8.33
CA LYS A 295 21.55 -8.46 9.50
C LYS A 295 21.33 -7.00 9.93
N ASP A 296 21.37 -6.83 11.25
CA ASP A 296 21.60 -5.61 12.03
C ASP A 296 20.55 -4.48 11.99
N THR A 297 19.65 -4.60 12.97
CA THR A 297 19.20 -3.58 13.95
C THR A 297 19.14 -2.12 13.52
N ASP A 298 17.91 -1.66 13.24
CA ASP A 298 17.37 -0.39 13.71
C ASP A 298 15.83 -0.47 13.73
N TYR A 299 15.26 -0.67 14.93
CA TYR A 299 13.81 -0.60 15.17
C TYR A 299 13.37 0.87 15.20
N ILE A 300 12.83 1.37 14.08
CA ILE A 300 12.21 2.70 14.03
C ILE A 300 11.02 2.67 13.06
N ALA A 301 9.79 2.68 13.61
CA ALA A 301 8.59 3.11 12.89
C ALA A 301 8.85 4.49 12.24
N ASN A 302 8.29 4.77 11.06
CA ASN A 302 8.52 6.02 10.30
C ASN A 302 9.90 6.23 9.64
N LYS A 303 10.78 5.23 9.48
CA LYS A 303 12.02 5.43 8.67
C LYS A 303 11.80 5.25 7.16
N TYR A 304 10.93 4.31 6.77
CA TYR A 304 10.70 3.96 5.36
C TYR A 304 9.45 4.64 4.82
N PRO A 305 9.55 5.44 3.74
CA PRO A 305 8.41 6.04 3.07
C PRO A 305 7.42 4.96 2.60
N LEU A 306 6.21 4.96 3.15
CA LEU A 306 5.12 4.06 2.76
C LEU A 306 3.82 4.85 2.56
N ALA A 307 3.15 4.53 1.46
CA ALA A 307 1.77 4.90 1.20
C ALA A 307 0.97 3.70 0.70
N ILE A 308 -0.33 3.70 0.97
CA ILE A 308 -1.30 2.78 0.36
C ILE A 308 -2.25 3.65 -0.44
N MET A 309 -2.43 3.30 -1.71
CA MET A 309 -3.36 3.97 -2.60
C MET A 309 -4.37 2.98 -3.17
N GLU A 310 -5.58 3.46 -3.37
CA GLU A 310 -6.64 2.77 -4.08
C GLU A 310 -6.83 3.43 -5.45
N LEU A 311 -6.94 2.62 -6.49
CA LEU A 311 -7.44 3.00 -7.80
C LEU A 311 -8.90 2.57 -7.88
N ASN A 312 -9.82 3.53 -7.94
CA ASN A 312 -11.24 3.26 -8.15
C ASN A 312 -11.77 4.03 -9.35
N GLU A 313 -12.41 3.34 -10.31
CA GLU A 313 -12.95 3.94 -11.54
C GLU A 313 -11.95 4.83 -12.29
N GLY A 314 -10.66 4.45 -12.27
CA GLY A 314 -9.59 5.19 -12.95
C GLY A 314 -9.02 6.38 -12.15
N LYS A 315 -9.46 6.61 -10.91
CA LYS A 315 -8.90 7.62 -10.01
C LYS A 315 -8.16 7.00 -8.84
N PHE A 316 -6.94 7.47 -8.62
CA PHE A 316 -6.09 7.14 -7.50
C PHE A 316 -6.39 8.01 -6.27
N SER A 317 -6.50 7.43 -5.09
CA SER A 317 -6.60 8.14 -3.81
C SER A 317 -5.72 7.48 -2.74
N PHE A 318 -5.22 8.25 -1.78
CA PHE A 318 -4.47 7.74 -0.64
C PHE A 318 -5.42 7.19 0.43
N VAL A 319 -5.25 5.92 0.77
CA VAL A 319 -5.90 5.28 1.93
C VAL A 319 -5.06 5.49 3.19
N TYR A 320 -3.74 5.45 3.05
CA TYR A 320 -2.79 5.65 4.14
C TYR A 320 -1.49 6.27 3.63
N THR A 321 -0.90 7.13 4.45
CA THR A 321 0.48 7.59 4.28
C THR A 321 1.15 7.68 5.65
N ASN A 322 2.44 7.37 5.71
CA ASN A 322 3.24 7.65 6.90
C ASN A 322 3.99 8.99 6.79
N GLU A 323 4.59 9.43 7.90
CA GLU A 323 5.27 10.73 7.96
C GLU A 323 6.45 10.79 6.99
N ALA A 324 7.21 9.69 6.87
CA ALA A 324 8.33 9.59 5.94
C ALA A 324 7.91 9.78 4.48
N TYR A 325 6.78 9.20 4.07
CA TYR A 325 6.27 9.35 2.71
C TYR A 325 5.86 10.80 2.43
N ARG A 326 5.12 11.43 3.35
CA ARG A 326 4.75 12.85 3.24
C ARG A 326 5.97 13.75 3.16
N ALA A 327 6.99 13.51 3.99
CA ALA A 327 8.24 14.25 3.94
C ALA A 327 8.95 14.11 2.59
N LYS A 328 8.94 12.91 1.98
CA LYS A 328 9.50 12.71 0.62
C LYS A 328 8.69 13.42 -0.46
N LEU A 329 7.36 13.43 -0.37
CA LEU A 329 6.51 14.21 -1.28
C LEU A 329 6.82 15.70 -1.22
N SER A 330 6.95 16.27 -0.02
CA SER A 330 7.34 17.67 0.15
C SER A 330 8.72 17.97 -0.44
N LEU A 331 9.68 17.03 -0.32
CA LEU A 331 10.99 17.16 -0.96
C LEU A 331 10.89 17.14 -2.49
N LEU A 332 9.90 16.48 -3.08
CA LEU A 332 9.65 16.50 -4.53
C LEU A 332 8.89 17.75 -5.01
N GLY A 333 8.46 18.62 -4.09
CA GLY A 333 7.76 19.87 -4.40
C GLY A 333 6.24 19.79 -4.38
N PHE A 334 5.66 18.66 -3.93
CA PHE A 334 4.23 18.55 -3.70
C PHE A 334 3.85 19.30 -2.42
N LYS A 335 2.76 20.06 -2.47
CA LYS A 335 2.33 20.92 -1.35
C LYS A 335 1.69 20.11 -0.23
N ASP A 336 0.74 19.28 -0.59
CA ASP A 336 -0.04 18.41 0.30
C ASP A 336 -0.52 17.16 -0.46
N LEU A 337 -1.26 16.30 0.22
CA LEU A 337 -1.78 15.06 -0.36
C LEU A 337 -2.85 15.33 -1.43
N GLU A 338 -3.67 16.37 -1.28
CA GLU A 338 -4.71 16.70 -2.27
C GLU A 338 -4.09 17.19 -3.58
N ASP A 339 -3.08 18.06 -3.51
CA ASP A 339 -2.26 18.48 -4.66
C ASP A 339 -1.55 17.28 -5.30
N THR A 340 -1.03 16.37 -4.49
CA THR A 340 -0.41 15.14 -4.98
C THR A 340 -1.43 14.30 -5.76
N GLU A 341 -2.59 13.98 -5.19
CA GLU A 341 -3.65 13.23 -5.86
C GLU A 341 -4.12 13.89 -7.16
N ALA A 342 -4.30 15.21 -7.15
CA ALA A 342 -4.69 15.96 -8.34
C ALA A 342 -3.65 15.82 -9.47
N GLN A 343 -2.35 15.85 -9.12
CA GLN A 343 -1.28 15.68 -10.10
C GLN A 343 -1.13 14.24 -10.57
N ILE A 344 -1.29 13.26 -9.67
CA ILE A 344 -1.22 11.83 -10.01
C ILE A 344 -2.36 11.46 -10.97
N ASN A 345 -3.55 12.00 -10.75
CA ASN A 345 -4.75 11.73 -11.56
C ASN A 345 -4.87 12.55 -12.85
N ASP A 346 -3.88 13.39 -13.15
CA ASP A 346 -3.84 14.11 -14.42
C ASP A 346 -3.50 13.14 -15.55
N THR A 347 -4.55 12.63 -16.21
CA THR A 347 -4.44 11.67 -17.32
C THR A 347 -3.62 12.19 -18.52
N SER A 348 -3.40 13.49 -18.63
CA SER A 348 -2.55 14.07 -19.67
C SER A 348 -1.05 13.95 -19.37
N LYS A 349 -0.68 13.68 -18.11
CA LYS A 349 0.71 13.61 -17.68
C LYS A 349 1.27 12.17 -17.79
N PRO A 350 2.57 12.03 -18.12
CA PRO A 350 3.25 10.73 -18.13
C PRO A 350 3.23 10.02 -16.77
N PHE A 351 3.02 10.74 -15.67
CA PHE A 351 2.97 10.18 -14.33
C PHE A 351 1.78 9.23 -14.15
N TYR A 352 0.58 9.61 -14.60
CA TYR A 352 -0.63 8.77 -14.50
C TYR A 352 -0.46 7.45 -15.27
N SER A 353 -0.14 7.55 -16.55
CA SER A 353 0.04 6.39 -17.43
C SER A 353 1.22 5.51 -17.01
N GLY A 354 2.31 6.13 -16.51
CA GLY A 354 3.46 5.44 -15.93
C GLY A 354 3.11 4.63 -14.68
N THR A 355 2.36 5.24 -13.75
CA THR A 355 1.90 4.60 -12.51
C THR A 355 0.96 3.43 -12.81
N LEU A 356 -0.01 3.63 -13.72
CA LEU A 356 -0.95 2.58 -14.14
C LEU A 356 -0.23 1.40 -14.80
N SER A 357 0.74 1.66 -15.68
CA SER A 357 1.56 0.60 -16.30
C SER A 357 2.39 -0.13 -15.25
N GLN A 358 2.98 0.59 -14.30
CA GLN A 358 3.81 -0.01 -13.26
C GLN A 358 2.98 -0.89 -12.31
N MET A 359 1.75 -0.47 -11.97
CA MET A 359 0.79 -1.27 -11.22
C MET A 359 0.45 -2.58 -11.93
N LYS A 360 0.05 -2.52 -13.20
CA LYS A 360 -0.27 -3.73 -13.99
C LYS A 360 0.91 -4.70 -14.07
N ASN A 361 2.10 -4.17 -14.29
CA ASN A 361 3.32 -5.00 -14.30
C ASN A 361 3.57 -5.66 -12.93
N SER A 362 3.20 -5.00 -11.82
CA SER A 362 3.34 -5.55 -10.48
C SER A 362 2.33 -6.65 -10.19
N GLU A 363 1.10 -6.47 -10.67
CA GLU A 363 0.04 -7.49 -10.62
C GLU A 363 0.44 -8.74 -11.43
N GLU A 364 0.89 -8.56 -12.68
CA GLU A 364 1.30 -9.67 -13.54
C GLU A 364 2.52 -10.44 -13.01
N ALA A 365 3.45 -9.74 -12.36
CA ALA A 365 4.67 -10.33 -11.83
C ALA A 365 4.52 -10.88 -10.40
N ASP A 366 3.41 -10.58 -9.72
CA ASP A 366 3.20 -10.79 -8.28
C ASP A 366 4.40 -10.33 -7.44
N ALA A 367 4.94 -9.16 -7.78
CA ALA A 367 6.18 -8.67 -7.22
C ALA A 367 6.25 -7.13 -7.26
N PRO A 368 7.02 -6.49 -6.35
CA PRO A 368 7.24 -5.05 -6.41
C PRO A 368 7.99 -4.64 -7.67
N ILE A 369 7.46 -3.63 -8.36
CA ILE A 369 8.12 -3.02 -9.51
C ILE A 369 8.69 -1.68 -9.09
N ARG A 370 9.98 -1.46 -9.34
CA ARG A 370 10.67 -0.19 -9.10
C ARG A 370 10.96 0.52 -10.42
N ARG A 371 10.65 1.82 -10.49
CA ARG A 371 11.00 2.70 -11.61
C ARG A 371 11.64 3.99 -11.11
N ASN A 372 12.53 4.55 -11.91
CA ASN A 372 13.20 5.82 -11.64
C ASN A 372 12.55 6.93 -12.45
N TYR A 373 12.38 8.07 -11.83
CA TYR A 373 11.73 9.24 -12.38
C TYR A 373 12.57 10.48 -12.07
N ILE A 374 12.33 11.54 -12.83
CA ILE A 374 12.96 12.84 -12.68
C ILE A 374 11.84 13.88 -12.59
N ILE A 375 11.87 14.72 -11.56
CA ILE A 375 10.97 15.87 -11.43
C ILE A 375 11.81 17.11 -11.11
N GLY A 376 11.78 18.10 -12.01
CA GLY A 376 12.70 19.23 -11.94
C GLY A 376 14.16 18.76 -12.01
N ASP A 377 14.93 19.08 -10.97
CA ASP A 377 16.34 18.67 -10.79
C ASP A 377 16.50 17.41 -9.93
N LYS A 378 15.42 16.83 -9.41
CA LYS A 378 15.46 15.73 -8.45
C LYS A 378 15.22 14.38 -9.12
N TYR A 379 16.07 13.42 -8.80
CA TYR A 379 15.88 12.01 -9.14
C TYR A 379 15.16 11.32 -7.99
N TYR A 380 14.19 10.46 -8.31
CA TYR A 380 13.59 9.57 -7.32
C TYR A 380 13.26 8.21 -7.90
N SER A 381 13.22 7.20 -7.04
CA SER A 381 12.61 5.91 -7.36
C SER A 381 11.22 5.83 -6.73
N LEU A 382 10.27 5.32 -7.50
CA LEU A 382 8.98 4.89 -7.00
C LEU A 382 8.90 3.37 -7.15
N THR A 383 8.66 2.69 -6.03
CA THR A 383 8.34 1.26 -5.99
C THR A 383 6.85 1.10 -5.77
N ILE A 384 6.20 0.24 -6.57
CA ILE A 384 4.79 -0.09 -6.46
C ILE A 384 4.67 -1.60 -6.29
N ARG A 385 3.85 -2.03 -5.33
CA ARG A 385 3.39 -3.41 -5.21
C ARG A 385 1.87 -3.48 -5.31
N TYR A 386 1.39 -4.34 -6.19
CA TYR A 386 0.01 -4.78 -6.21
C TYR A 386 -0.34 -5.58 -4.96
N LEU A 387 -1.50 -5.30 -4.35
CA LEU A 387 -1.98 -6.00 -3.16
C LEU A 387 -3.23 -6.83 -3.46
N ALA A 388 -4.29 -6.18 -3.95
CA ALA A 388 -5.58 -6.81 -4.18
C ALA A 388 -6.43 -6.00 -5.16
N THR A 389 -7.38 -6.67 -5.82
CA THR A 389 -8.42 -6.05 -6.65
C THR A 389 -9.78 -6.60 -6.23
N THR A 390 -10.76 -5.72 -6.10
CA THR A 390 -12.15 -6.09 -5.89
C THR A 390 -13.10 -5.18 -6.68
N GLY A 391 -13.92 -5.78 -7.54
CA GLY A 391 -14.74 -5.03 -8.50
C GLY A 391 -13.92 -4.08 -9.37
N THR A 392 -14.15 -2.77 -9.23
CA THR A 392 -13.42 -1.68 -9.92
C THR A 392 -12.30 -1.07 -9.08
N ARG A 393 -12.07 -1.57 -7.87
CA ARG A 393 -11.10 -1.05 -6.91
C ARG A 393 -9.85 -1.92 -6.93
N THR A 394 -8.69 -1.29 -7.05
CA THR A 394 -7.39 -1.97 -6.99
C THR A 394 -6.50 -1.25 -6.00
N MET A 395 -5.85 -2.00 -5.12
CA MET A 395 -5.00 -1.45 -4.08
C MET A 395 -3.53 -1.71 -4.34
N ILE A 396 -2.74 -0.69 -4.05
CA ILE A 396 -1.29 -0.73 -4.21
C ILE A 396 -0.57 -0.14 -3.00
N ALA A 397 0.57 -0.73 -2.65
CA ALA A 397 1.55 -0.13 -1.75
C ALA A 397 2.61 0.62 -2.55
N LEU A 398 3.00 1.80 -2.07
CA LEU A 398 4.00 2.67 -2.70
C LEU A 398 5.12 3.03 -1.72
N SER A 399 6.34 3.04 -2.23
CA SER A 399 7.50 3.57 -1.52
C SER A 399 8.28 4.52 -2.41
N LEU A 400 8.66 5.66 -1.82
CA LEU A 400 9.40 6.73 -2.48
C LEU A 400 10.81 6.82 -1.94
N HIS A 401 11.79 6.76 -2.84
CA HIS A 401 13.18 7.05 -2.51
C HIS A 401 13.65 8.26 -3.32
N VAL A 402 13.75 9.42 -2.67
CA VAL A 402 14.32 10.64 -3.26
C VAL A 402 15.83 10.61 -3.10
N PHE A 403 16.57 10.69 -4.20
CA PHE A 403 18.01 10.83 -4.18
C PHE A 403 18.34 12.29 -3.87
N LEU A 404 18.64 12.57 -2.59
CA LEU A 404 19.07 13.89 -2.16
C LEU A 404 20.53 14.11 -2.58
N TYR A 405 20.81 15.30 -3.12
CA TYR A 405 22.14 15.72 -3.56
C TYR A 405 23.08 16.09 -2.41
N ASP A 406 22.57 16.15 -1.19
CA ASP A 406 23.37 16.49 -0.03
C ASP A 406 24.19 15.27 0.42
N GLY A 407 25.41 15.15 -0.14
CA GLY A 407 26.51 14.51 0.58
C GLY A 407 27.33 13.42 -0.11
N ILE A 408 27.33 13.28 -1.44
CA ILE A 408 28.32 12.43 -2.13
C ILE A 408 28.79 13.11 -3.43
N GLU A 409 30.00 13.68 -3.40
CA GLU A 409 30.71 14.20 -4.60
C GLU A 409 30.75 13.16 -5.74
N ASP A 410 30.84 11.85 -5.43
CA ASP A 410 30.94 10.77 -6.42
C ASP A 410 29.78 10.70 -7.42
N ARG A 411 28.52 10.91 -7.01
CA ARG A 411 27.39 10.75 -7.95
C ARG A 411 27.25 11.95 -8.88
N HIS A 412 27.65 13.16 -8.45
CA HIS A 412 27.67 14.31 -9.33
C HIS A 412 28.75 14.15 -10.40
N GLU A 413 29.93 13.66 -9.99
CA GLU A 413 30.97 13.27 -10.94
C GLU A 413 30.51 12.17 -11.88
N GLU A 414 29.79 11.14 -11.41
CA GLU A 414 29.25 10.10 -12.29
C GLU A 414 28.19 10.63 -13.24
N ILE A 415 27.19 11.38 -12.76
CA ILE A 415 26.14 11.94 -13.62
C ILE A 415 26.75 12.92 -14.62
N ASP A 416 27.67 13.79 -14.23
CA ASP A 416 28.36 14.70 -15.14
C ASP A 416 29.24 13.92 -16.13
N LYS A 417 29.99 12.92 -15.68
CA LYS A 417 30.79 12.01 -16.53
C LYS A 417 29.92 11.29 -17.57
N TYR A 418 28.80 10.73 -17.15
CA TYR A 418 27.87 10.05 -18.07
C TYR A 418 27.07 11.03 -18.92
N SER A 419 26.74 12.22 -18.42
CA SER A 419 26.11 13.29 -19.22
C SER A 419 27.03 13.78 -20.31
N ARG A 420 28.32 13.99 -20.02
CA ARG A 420 29.36 14.26 -21.03
C ARG A 420 29.45 13.11 -22.04
N SER A 421 29.38 11.85 -21.57
CA SER A 421 29.35 10.65 -22.41
C SER A 421 28.13 10.61 -23.34
N LEU A 422 26.96 11.01 -22.87
CA LEU A 422 25.75 11.13 -23.68
C LEU A 422 25.85 12.26 -24.69
N LEU A 423 26.39 13.42 -24.29
CA LEU A 423 26.59 14.57 -25.16
C LEU A 423 27.55 14.28 -26.33
N TYR A 424 28.49 13.34 -26.19
CA TYR A 424 29.34 12.89 -27.32
C TYR A 424 28.55 12.28 -28.48
N ASN A 425 27.31 11.83 -28.29
CA ASN A 425 26.47 11.33 -29.39
C ASN A 425 25.86 12.46 -30.23
N PHE A 426 26.00 13.70 -29.78
CA PHE A 426 25.50 14.89 -30.46
C PHE A 426 26.67 15.70 -31.00
N GLU A 427 26.38 16.51 -32.02
CA GLU A 427 27.32 17.50 -32.53
C GLU A 427 26.91 18.93 -32.15
N LEU A 428 25.61 19.14 -31.88
CA LEU A 428 25.06 20.39 -31.37
C LEU A 428 23.86 20.07 -30.47
N VAL A 429 23.74 20.75 -29.34
CA VAL A 429 22.58 20.72 -28.45
C VAL A 429 22.25 22.13 -28.00
N ASN A 430 21.05 22.59 -28.32
CA ASN A 430 20.49 23.87 -27.94
C ASN A 430 19.18 23.69 -27.18
N ILE A 431 18.94 24.52 -26.17
CA ILE A 431 17.68 24.60 -25.44
C ILE A 431 16.93 25.83 -25.89
N ILE A 432 15.70 25.66 -26.35
CA ILE A 432 14.80 26.71 -26.81
C ILE A 432 13.75 26.94 -25.75
N ASP A 433 13.67 28.19 -25.25
CA ASP A 433 12.62 28.66 -24.36
C ASP A 433 11.51 29.31 -25.22
N PRO A 434 10.35 28.66 -25.39
CA PRO A 434 9.29 29.15 -26.26
C PRO A 434 8.61 30.41 -25.72
N HIS A 435 8.62 30.62 -24.40
CA HIS A 435 8.00 31.78 -23.77
C HIS A 435 8.87 33.03 -23.95
N LYS A 436 10.18 32.88 -23.78
CA LYS A 436 11.14 33.99 -23.97
C LYS A 436 11.55 34.20 -25.41
N LYS A 437 11.27 33.23 -26.30
CA LYS A 437 11.76 33.19 -27.68
C LYS A 437 13.28 33.35 -27.73
N THR A 438 13.98 32.56 -26.93
CA THR A 438 15.44 32.53 -26.84
C THR A 438 15.97 31.12 -27.02
N THR A 439 17.21 30.99 -27.48
CA THR A 439 17.93 29.72 -27.54
C THR A 439 19.22 29.81 -26.74
N LYS A 440 19.59 28.73 -26.07
CA LYS A 440 20.84 28.62 -25.32
C LYS A 440 21.61 27.40 -25.81
N GLN A 441 22.83 27.61 -26.27
CA GLN A 441 23.73 26.51 -26.62
C GLN A 441 24.25 25.83 -25.35
N ILE A 442 24.10 24.51 -25.29
CA ILE A 442 24.58 23.65 -24.20
C ILE A 442 25.87 22.95 -24.61
N TYR A 443 25.94 22.47 -25.85
CA TYR A 443 27.07 21.75 -26.39
C TYR A 443 27.17 21.99 -27.90
N SER A 444 28.39 22.17 -28.42
CA SER A 444 28.68 22.11 -29.85
C SER A 444 30.09 21.59 -30.04
N ASN A 445 30.28 20.70 -31.01
CA ASN A 445 31.60 20.34 -31.54
C ASN A 445 31.77 20.74 -33.01
N LEU A 446 30.81 21.51 -33.54
CA LEU A 446 30.84 22.11 -34.86
C LEU A 446 31.27 23.58 -34.75
N ASP A 447 32.05 24.05 -35.74
CA ASP A 447 32.57 25.41 -35.85
C ASP A 447 31.50 26.40 -36.36
N PHE A 448 30.31 26.35 -35.75
CA PHE A 448 29.26 27.34 -35.97
C PHE A 448 29.52 28.58 -35.12
N ASP A 449 29.14 29.74 -35.63
CA ASP A 449 29.20 30.98 -34.86
C ASP A 449 28.34 30.85 -33.58
N PRO A 450 28.92 30.95 -32.37
CA PRO A 450 28.15 30.86 -31.14
C PRO A 450 27.19 32.05 -30.98
N ASP A 451 27.40 33.15 -31.72
CA ASP A 451 26.67 34.40 -31.54
C ASP A 451 25.22 34.32 -32.00
N TYR A 452 24.83 33.29 -32.78
CA TYR A 452 23.43 33.06 -33.17
C TYR A 452 22.48 32.99 -31.96
N GLY A 453 22.98 32.54 -30.79
CA GLY A 453 22.21 32.47 -29.55
C GLY A 453 21.99 33.81 -28.85
N PHE A 454 22.70 34.88 -29.22
CA PHE A 454 22.51 36.22 -28.65
C PHE A 454 21.38 37.01 -29.34
N TYR A 455 20.93 36.56 -30.51
CA TYR A 455 19.79 37.15 -31.21
C TYR A 455 18.46 36.60 -30.67
N LYS A 456 17.35 37.30 -30.97
CA LYS A 456 16.02 36.72 -30.75
C LYS A 456 15.87 35.46 -31.58
N LEU A 457 15.14 34.45 -31.08
CA LEU A 457 15.07 33.12 -31.70
C LEU A 457 14.80 33.17 -33.22
N ASP A 458 13.79 33.92 -33.65
CA ASP A 458 13.40 34.00 -35.07
C ASP A 458 14.53 34.56 -35.95
N GLU A 459 15.29 35.53 -35.42
CA GLU A 459 16.44 36.15 -36.10
C GLU A 459 17.66 35.23 -36.09
N GLY A 460 17.97 34.62 -34.94
CA GLY A 460 19.07 33.66 -34.80
C GLY A 460 18.89 32.43 -35.68
N VAL A 461 17.67 31.88 -35.76
CA VAL A 461 17.32 30.77 -36.66
C VAL A 461 17.49 31.16 -38.13
N ARG A 462 17.10 32.39 -38.50
CA ARG A 462 17.26 32.87 -39.88
C ARG A 462 18.72 33.03 -40.26
N LEU A 463 19.53 33.66 -39.41
CA LEU A 463 20.97 33.83 -39.62
C LEU A 463 21.69 32.48 -39.69
N PHE A 464 21.35 31.56 -38.79
CA PHE A 464 21.88 30.19 -38.81
C PHE A 464 21.52 29.46 -40.11
N ALA A 465 20.27 29.58 -40.58
CA ALA A 465 19.85 29.02 -41.85
C ALA A 465 20.57 29.64 -43.06
N GLU A 466 20.80 30.94 -43.04
CA GLU A 466 21.48 31.66 -44.11
C GLU A 466 22.96 31.27 -44.23
N ASN A 467 23.64 31.06 -43.11
CA ASN A 467 25.09 30.87 -43.06
C ASN A 467 25.53 29.40 -42.97
N GLU A 468 24.74 28.55 -42.31
CA GLU A 468 25.17 27.18 -41.96
C GLU A 468 24.48 26.09 -42.78
N LEU A 469 23.39 26.38 -43.49
CA LEU A 469 22.66 25.40 -44.30
C LEU A 469 22.92 25.53 -45.80
N TYR A 470 22.91 24.38 -46.48
CA TYR A 470 22.94 24.32 -47.95
C TYR A 470 21.71 25.02 -48.54
N THR A 471 21.87 25.71 -49.67
CA THR A 471 20.84 26.60 -50.26
C THR A 471 19.47 25.95 -50.43
N ALA A 472 19.42 24.67 -50.85
CA ALA A 472 18.16 23.97 -51.05
C ALA A 472 17.43 23.58 -49.75
N ASP A 473 18.12 23.57 -48.62
CA ASP A 473 17.60 23.14 -47.32
C ASP A 473 17.10 24.31 -46.44
N LYS A 474 17.44 25.56 -46.80
CA LYS A 474 17.19 26.75 -45.97
C LYS A 474 15.72 26.94 -45.61
N GLN A 475 14.81 26.96 -46.60
CA GLN A 475 13.39 27.16 -46.32
C GLN A 475 12.79 26.01 -45.50
N ARG A 476 13.14 24.77 -45.84
CA ARG A 476 12.67 23.59 -45.13
C ARG A 476 13.11 23.59 -43.66
N TYR A 477 14.31 24.09 -43.38
CA TYR A 477 14.79 24.24 -42.01
C TYR A 477 14.05 25.33 -41.24
N LEU A 478 13.74 26.47 -41.87
CA LEU A 478 12.91 27.52 -41.24
C LEU A 478 11.53 26.97 -40.88
N ASP A 479 10.90 26.22 -41.77
CA ASP A 479 9.61 25.58 -41.52
C ASP A 479 9.71 24.55 -40.39
N PHE A 480 10.80 23.78 -40.34
CA PHE A 480 11.08 22.83 -39.26
C PHE A 480 11.23 23.52 -37.89
N MET A 481 11.94 24.66 -37.83
CA MET A 481 12.18 25.41 -36.59
C MET A 481 11.01 26.30 -36.14
N SER A 482 9.93 26.39 -36.91
CA SER A 482 8.75 27.21 -36.57
C SER A 482 8.11 26.77 -35.24
N LEU A 483 7.86 27.74 -34.34
CA LEU A 483 7.23 27.46 -33.05
C LEU A 483 5.70 27.39 -33.12
N ASP A 484 5.07 27.97 -34.15
CA ASP A 484 3.61 28.20 -34.19
C ASP A 484 2.77 26.91 -34.16
N ASP A 485 3.32 25.80 -34.68
CA ASP A 485 2.67 24.50 -34.73
C ASP A 485 3.55 23.35 -34.18
N LEU A 486 4.66 23.68 -33.51
CA LEU A 486 5.64 22.70 -33.05
C LEU A 486 5.01 21.63 -32.14
N ASP A 487 4.15 22.04 -31.20
CA ASP A 487 3.43 21.12 -30.32
C ASP A 487 2.57 20.13 -31.11
N LYS A 488 1.79 20.62 -32.08
CA LYS A 488 0.94 19.76 -32.93
C LYS A 488 1.75 18.80 -33.79
N ARG A 489 2.97 19.18 -34.19
CA ARG A 489 3.85 18.34 -35.00
C ARG A 489 4.48 17.24 -34.16
N ILE A 490 4.89 17.53 -32.93
CA ILE A 490 5.40 16.53 -31.98
C ILE A 490 4.29 15.55 -31.58
N ASP A 491 3.10 16.03 -31.24
CA ASP A 491 1.99 15.16 -30.83
C ASP A 491 1.49 14.22 -31.97
N LYS A 492 1.75 14.58 -33.24
CA LYS A 492 1.43 13.76 -34.42
C LYS A 492 2.57 12.81 -34.85
N ALA A 493 3.76 12.95 -34.29
CA ALA A 493 4.89 12.11 -34.65
C ALA A 493 4.75 10.71 -34.03
N ASP A 494 5.32 9.69 -34.68
CA ASP A 494 5.36 8.30 -34.17
C ASP A 494 6.33 8.12 -32.96
N GLY A 495 6.78 9.22 -32.35
CA GLY A 495 7.74 9.22 -31.24
C GLY A 495 7.76 10.57 -30.51
N PRO A 496 8.54 10.70 -29.42
CA PRO A 496 8.52 11.87 -28.55
C PRO A 496 9.23 13.11 -29.14
N PHE A 497 9.57 13.08 -30.43
CA PHE A 497 10.32 14.12 -31.12
C PHE A 497 9.97 14.17 -32.61
N ILE A 498 10.19 15.33 -33.23
CA ILE A 498 10.25 15.45 -34.68
C ILE A 498 11.70 15.41 -35.13
N GLN A 499 11.96 14.79 -36.29
CA GLN A 499 13.30 14.72 -36.86
C GLN A 499 13.29 14.89 -38.37
N GLN A 500 14.31 15.57 -38.91
CA GLN A 500 14.51 15.70 -40.35
C GLN A 500 15.99 15.78 -40.73
N PRO A 501 16.39 15.25 -41.91
CA PRO A 501 17.75 15.37 -42.42
C PRO A 501 17.99 16.76 -43.01
N PHE A 502 19.15 17.38 -42.79
CA PHE A 502 19.57 18.62 -43.47
C PHE A 502 21.06 18.60 -43.79
N ARG A 503 21.49 19.34 -44.81
CA ARG A 503 22.91 19.55 -45.10
C ARG A 503 23.44 20.78 -44.39
N PHE A 504 24.39 20.57 -43.49
CA PHE A 504 25.07 21.63 -42.73
C PHE A 504 26.50 21.81 -43.21
N ARG A 505 26.98 23.06 -43.16
CA ARG A 505 28.35 23.44 -43.48
C ARG A 505 29.30 22.88 -42.44
N ILE A 506 30.31 22.12 -42.87
CA ILE A 506 31.35 21.57 -41.99
C ILE A 506 32.66 22.34 -42.16
N THR A 507 33.01 22.65 -43.41
CA THR A 507 34.13 23.53 -43.77
C THR A 507 33.64 24.54 -44.82
N SER A 508 34.46 25.54 -45.17
CA SER A 508 34.10 26.60 -46.13
C SER A 508 33.41 26.10 -47.40
N ASP A 509 33.81 24.93 -47.90
CA ASP A 509 33.37 24.40 -49.20
C ASP A 509 32.71 23.01 -49.11
N ARG A 510 32.37 22.52 -47.91
CA ARG A 510 31.82 21.17 -47.72
C ARG A 510 30.58 21.17 -46.84
N TYR A 511 29.52 20.55 -47.36
CA TYR A 511 28.27 20.32 -46.65
C TYR A 511 28.06 18.83 -46.42
N GLU A 512 27.66 18.46 -45.21
CA GLU A 512 27.34 17.07 -44.89
C GLU A 512 25.95 16.96 -44.28
N TRP A 513 25.34 15.80 -44.50
CA TRP A 513 24.04 15.46 -43.94
C TRP A 513 24.14 15.24 -42.42
N ARG A 514 23.26 15.90 -41.66
CA ARG A 514 22.99 15.64 -40.24
C ARG A 514 21.50 15.49 -39.97
N CYS A 515 21.17 14.73 -38.95
CA CYS A 515 19.80 14.60 -38.46
C CYS A 515 19.55 15.70 -37.43
N ALA A 516 18.61 16.62 -37.74
CA ALA A 516 18.13 17.59 -36.78
C ALA A 516 16.91 17.03 -36.05
N ARG A 517 16.91 17.10 -34.71
CA ARG A 517 15.81 16.64 -33.86
C ARG A 517 15.33 17.74 -32.94
N ILE A 518 14.01 17.84 -32.75
CA ILE A 518 13.38 18.68 -31.73
C ILE A 518 12.50 17.82 -30.84
N LEU A 519 12.75 17.86 -29.52
CA LEU A 519 11.96 17.15 -28.52
C LEU A 519 11.53 18.07 -27.38
N ARG A 520 10.41 17.75 -26.76
CA ARG A 520 9.85 18.53 -25.64
C ARG A 520 10.46 18.10 -24.31
N ILE A 521 11.04 19.03 -23.57
CA ILE A 521 11.55 18.83 -22.21
C ILE A 521 10.53 19.37 -21.20
N PRO A 522 9.88 18.53 -20.39
CA PRO A 522 8.95 18.99 -19.36
C PRO A 522 9.68 19.72 -18.23
N LYS A 523 9.08 20.80 -17.72
CA LYS A 523 9.51 21.52 -16.52
C LYS A 523 8.45 21.47 -15.43
N ALA A 524 8.83 21.84 -14.21
CA ALA A 524 7.89 21.97 -13.09
C ALA A 524 6.73 22.93 -13.43
N GLU A 525 7.01 23.99 -14.20
CA GLU A 525 6.03 24.86 -14.82
C GLU A 525 6.36 25.00 -16.31
N GLY A 526 5.47 24.55 -17.19
CA GLY A 526 5.63 24.63 -18.65
C GLY A 526 6.61 23.62 -19.24
N TYR A 527 7.26 24.01 -20.35
CA TYR A 527 8.18 23.16 -21.11
C TYR A 527 9.24 23.98 -21.87
N GLU A 528 10.36 23.35 -22.18
CA GLU A 528 11.35 23.82 -23.14
C GLU A 528 11.47 22.83 -24.30
N TYR A 529 12.15 23.23 -25.37
CA TYR A 529 12.50 22.31 -26.45
C TYR A 529 14.00 22.09 -26.52
N MET A 530 14.43 20.85 -26.75
CA MET A 530 15.81 20.54 -27.10
C MET A 530 15.91 20.41 -28.61
N PHE A 531 16.69 21.28 -29.23
CA PHE A 531 17.14 21.11 -30.60
C PHE A 531 18.52 20.44 -30.58
N SER A 532 18.70 19.42 -31.40
CA SER A 532 19.98 18.71 -31.47
C SER A 532 20.34 18.25 -32.89
N LEU A 533 21.65 18.19 -33.15
CA LEU A 533 22.22 17.64 -34.39
C LEU A 533 23.01 16.37 -34.09
N GLN A 534 22.86 15.36 -34.93
CA GLN A 534 23.62 14.12 -34.87
C GLN A 534 24.08 13.68 -36.26
N LYS A 535 25.18 12.92 -36.31
CA LYS A 535 25.55 12.17 -37.51
C LYS A 535 24.53 11.07 -37.78
N PHE A 536 24.33 10.75 -39.05
CA PHE A 536 23.50 9.62 -39.45
C PHE A 536 24.17 8.30 -39.07
N ALA A 537 23.37 7.34 -38.61
CA ALA A 537 23.76 5.94 -38.60
C ALA A 537 23.39 5.30 -39.95
N ASP A 538 24.03 4.19 -40.32
CA ASP A 538 23.72 3.46 -41.57
C ASP A 538 22.24 3.07 -41.70
N THR A 539 21.52 2.97 -40.58
CA THR A 539 20.07 2.69 -40.53
C THR A 539 19.17 3.85 -41.00
N ASP A 540 19.70 5.07 -41.13
CA ASP A 540 18.94 6.27 -41.49
C ASP A 540 18.95 6.57 -43.01
N LEU A 541 19.70 5.80 -43.79
CA LEU A 541 19.79 5.90 -45.26
C LEU A 541 18.42 5.94 -45.99
N PRO A 542 17.37 5.19 -45.57
CA PRO A 542 16.05 5.26 -46.21
C PRO A 542 15.40 6.65 -46.10
N MET A 543 15.62 7.39 -45.01
CA MET A 543 15.08 8.76 -44.86
C MET A 543 15.70 9.72 -45.86
N ILE A 544 17.01 9.59 -46.12
CA ILE A 544 17.74 10.45 -47.06
C ILE A 544 17.26 10.21 -48.50
N ASN A 545 17.03 8.94 -48.86
CA ASN A 545 16.57 8.55 -50.19
C ASN A 545 15.17 9.12 -50.55
N CYS A 546 14.27 9.27 -49.57
CA CYS A 546 12.96 9.90 -49.79
C CYS A 546 13.05 11.40 -50.16
N PHE A 547 14.10 12.11 -49.73
CA PHE A 547 14.28 13.53 -50.04
C PHE A 547 15.18 13.77 -51.26
N TYR A 548 16.02 12.80 -51.64
CA TYR A 548 16.82 12.84 -52.87
C TYR A 548 15.94 12.79 -54.14
N ASP A 549 14.82 12.07 -54.09
CA ASP A 549 13.99 11.80 -55.28
C ASP A 549 13.16 13.01 -55.77
N HIS A 550 13.26 14.17 -55.11
CA HIS A 550 12.52 15.39 -55.48
C HIS A 550 13.41 16.53 -56.00
N SER A 551 14.73 16.40 -55.94
CA SER A 551 15.65 17.42 -56.49
C SER A 551 16.71 16.76 -57.37
N ASN A 552 16.38 16.59 -58.66
CA ASN A 552 17.27 16.34 -59.81
C ASN A 552 18.49 15.41 -59.65
N LYS A 553 18.54 14.42 -60.55
CA LYS A 553 19.64 13.48 -60.80
C LYS A 553 21.04 14.14 -60.77
N THR A 554 21.98 13.31 -60.29
CA THR A 554 23.45 13.41 -60.23
C THR A 554 24.05 14.26 -59.11
N GLU A 555 24.21 13.64 -57.94
CA GLU A 555 25.45 13.69 -57.13
C GLU A 555 25.43 12.48 -56.19
N ASN A 556 26.46 11.62 -56.28
CA ASN A 556 26.54 10.36 -55.53
C ASN A 556 26.98 10.62 -54.10
N TYR A 557 26.41 9.86 -53.16
CA TYR A 557 26.66 9.92 -51.72
C TYR A 557 28.07 9.45 -51.27
N HIS A 558 29.03 9.28 -52.21
CA HIS A 558 30.34 8.68 -51.95
C HIS A 558 31.53 9.35 -52.67
N GLU A 559 31.50 10.68 -52.87
CA GLU A 559 32.72 11.45 -53.16
C GLU A 559 32.93 12.61 -52.18
#